data_AF-A0A8T4R712-F1
#
_entry.id   AF-A0A8T4R712-F1
#
_cell.length_a   1.000
_cell.length_b   1.000
_cell.length_c   1.000
_cell.angle_alpha   90.00
_cell.angle_beta   90.00
_cell.angle_gamma   90.00
#
_symmetry.space_group_name_H-M   'P 1'
#
loop_
_entity.id
_entity.type
_entity.pdbx_description
1 polymer ?
#
loop_
_entity_poly.entity_id
_entity_poly.type
_entity_poly.pdbx_seq_one_letter_code
_entity_poly.pdbx_strand_id
1 'polypeptide(L)'
;MKNIKKKRLMLEFLLIFVISFILIPSVSAAMSITCNTDGSISIKGAKNKADLWAQKKGSDEPYFSVDGKWLRYEEMIGIIKVKRYKFESNEGLFIQGESTKYNLKLKKKLYTITCPPFVFACNILNTTIESCYMRNNTFYAKFFAENIPLQGKKVLRFGSPYSFEFKIFLDDGMSYSRTPKKYRDEFKDILITQKKLTKGNKYKFVWNATGSSGVNRFSMFYDCEKGNFYKEAECKDMPLCRYSGDCLENEYCEKETCQELDCEECEYVEEHKCKKYECCESSMCNKGEECSQNKCIKLECSETEVIKDHQCFSLECKDDEYTANHTCIKLECNEYEQAVNHQCEILNCADDEYIKGHKCEKLNCKWYEKPLAHDCVNFISYNVYKYKDNE
;
A
#
# COMPACT_ATOMS: atom_id res chain seq x y z
N MET A 1 -46.37 -40.01 -64.28
CA MET A 1 -45.79 -38.67 -64.00
C MET A 1 -46.34 -37.93 -62.77
N LYS A 2 -47.57 -38.18 -62.27
CA LYS A 2 -48.15 -37.45 -61.10
C LYS A 2 -47.41 -37.67 -59.76
N ASN A 3 -46.85 -38.86 -59.51
CA ASN A 3 -46.18 -39.19 -58.24
C ASN A 3 -44.81 -38.54 -58.05
N ILE A 4 -44.11 -38.18 -59.13
CA ILE A 4 -42.78 -37.58 -59.05
C ILE A 4 -42.87 -36.10 -58.64
N LYS A 5 -43.91 -35.38 -59.11
CA LYS A 5 -44.16 -33.99 -58.70
C LYS A 5 -44.49 -33.85 -57.21
N LYS A 6 -45.23 -34.80 -56.63
CA LYS A 6 -45.59 -34.76 -55.19
C LYS A 6 -44.37 -34.95 -54.28
N LYS A 7 -43.44 -35.85 -54.64
CA LYS A 7 -42.19 -36.06 -53.88
C LYS A 7 -41.26 -34.85 -53.94
N ARG A 8 -41.18 -34.16 -55.09
CA ARG A 8 -40.35 -32.95 -55.24
C ARG A 8 -40.89 -31.79 -54.40
N LEU A 9 -42.21 -31.59 -54.38
CA LEU A 9 -42.86 -30.55 -53.57
C LEU A 9 -42.69 -30.80 -52.06
N MET A 10 -42.76 -32.05 -51.62
CA MET A 10 -42.55 -32.42 -50.21
C MET A 10 -41.10 -32.20 -49.78
N LEU A 11 -40.13 -32.49 -50.66
CA LEU A 11 -38.71 -32.29 -50.38
C LEU A 11 -38.36 -30.79 -50.29
N GLU A 12 -38.94 -29.96 -51.17
CA GLU A 12 -38.74 -28.50 -51.12
C GLU A 12 -39.34 -27.88 -49.85
N PHE A 13 -40.53 -28.32 -49.42
CA PHE A 13 -41.08 -27.89 -48.13
C PHE A 13 -40.24 -28.32 -46.93
N LEU A 14 -39.71 -29.55 -46.95
CA LEU A 14 -38.86 -30.04 -45.87
C LEU A 14 -37.52 -29.29 -45.82
N LEU A 15 -36.95 -28.95 -46.97
CA LEU A 15 -35.73 -28.14 -47.05
C LEU A 15 -35.96 -26.71 -46.51
N ILE A 16 -37.08 -26.08 -46.88
CA ILE A 16 -37.44 -24.74 -46.36
C ILE A 16 -37.67 -24.79 -44.85
N PHE A 17 -38.32 -25.83 -44.33
CA PHE A 17 -38.57 -26.01 -42.89
C PHE A 17 -37.27 -26.26 -42.10
N VAL A 18 -36.32 -27.01 -42.66
CA VAL A 18 -35.00 -27.25 -42.04
C VAL A 18 -34.15 -25.98 -42.08
N ILE A 19 -34.14 -25.23 -43.20
CA ILE A 19 -33.39 -23.98 -43.30
C ILE A 19 -33.96 -22.91 -42.36
N SER A 20 -35.28 -22.83 -42.20
CA SER A 20 -35.91 -21.89 -41.26
C SER A 20 -35.68 -22.26 -39.80
N PHE A 21 -35.48 -23.54 -39.46
CA PHE A 21 -35.04 -23.96 -38.12
C PHE A 21 -33.55 -23.67 -37.84
N ILE A 22 -32.68 -23.70 -38.85
CA ILE A 22 -31.25 -23.39 -38.70
C ILE A 22 -31.01 -21.87 -38.53
N LEU A 23 -31.90 -21.04 -39.08
CA LEU A 23 -31.79 -19.58 -39.03
C LEU A 23 -32.45 -18.94 -37.81
N ILE A 24 -32.94 -19.70 -36.83
CA ILE A 24 -33.38 -19.10 -35.56
C ILE A 24 -32.13 -18.50 -34.92
N PRO A 25 -31.99 -17.15 -34.85
CA PRO A 25 -30.83 -16.53 -34.23
C PRO A 25 -30.74 -17.08 -32.82
N SER A 26 -29.59 -17.62 -32.46
CA SER A 26 -29.35 -18.14 -31.12
C SER A 26 -29.49 -16.98 -30.15
N VAL A 27 -30.70 -16.85 -29.57
CA VAL A 27 -31.03 -15.83 -28.58
C VAL A 27 -30.24 -16.16 -27.33
N SER A 28 -28.99 -15.73 -27.32
CA SER A 28 -28.12 -15.81 -26.16
C SER A 28 -28.74 -14.90 -25.13
N ALA A 29 -29.44 -15.48 -24.14
CA ALA A 29 -30.04 -14.71 -23.04
C ALA A 29 -29.01 -13.68 -22.54
N ALA A 30 -29.37 -12.41 -22.67
CA ALA A 30 -28.48 -11.29 -22.42
C ALA A 30 -28.08 -11.31 -20.94
N MET A 31 -26.79 -11.12 -20.67
CA MET A 31 -26.30 -10.97 -19.31
C MET A 31 -26.88 -9.67 -18.75
N SER A 32 -27.54 -9.73 -17.59
CA SER A 32 -28.05 -8.53 -16.92
C SER A 32 -27.15 -8.18 -15.75
N ILE A 33 -26.85 -6.89 -15.62
CA ILE A 33 -26.07 -6.34 -14.52
C ILE A 33 -26.94 -5.30 -13.83
N THR A 34 -27.12 -5.43 -12.52
CA THR A 34 -27.94 -4.53 -11.72
C THR A 34 -27.10 -4.03 -10.55
N CYS A 35 -27.10 -2.72 -10.35
CA CYS A 35 -26.53 -2.06 -9.20
C CYS A 35 -27.68 -1.57 -8.32
N ASN A 36 -27.70 -1.98 -7.06
CA ASN A 36 -28.76 -1.64 -6.13
C ASN A 36 -28.41 -0.34 -5.39
N THR A 37 -29.43 0.27 -4.75
CA THR A 37 -29.24 1.51 -3.97
C THR A 37 -28.34 1.29 -2.75
N ASP A 38 -28.24 0.07 -2.23
CA ASP A 38 -27.34 -0.29 -1.14
C ASP A 38 -25.88 -0.50 -1.61
N GLY A 39 -25.56 -0.16 -2.87
CA GLY A 39 -24.24 -0.30 -3.46
C GLY A 39 -23.85 -1.74 -3.78
N SER A 40 -24.73 -2.72 -3.56
CA SER A 40 -24.52 -4.10 -3.98
C SER A 40 -24.66 -4.23 -5.51
N ILE A 41 -23.95 -5.21 -6.08
CA ILE A 41 -24.03 -5.52 -7.51
C ILE A 41 -24.42 -6.98 -7.73
N SER A 42 -25.35 -7.21 -8.65
CA SER A 42 -25.78 -8.53 -9.10
C SER A 42 -25.58 -8.67 -10.59
N ILE A 43 -24.88 -9.73 -11.01
CA ILE A 43 -24.76 -10.13 -12.43
C ILE A 43 -25.52 -11.43 -12.61
N LYS A 44 -26.48 -11.49 -13.54
CA LYS A 44 -27.22 -12.72 -13.89
C LYS A 44 -26.96 -13.12 -15.34
N GLY A 45 -27.02 -14.41 -15.62
CA GLY A 45 -26.88 -14.96 -16.97
C GLY A 45 -25.44 -15.15 -17.44
N ALA A 46 -24.43 -15.03 -16.57
CA ALA A 46 -23.05 -15.29 -16.95
C ALA A 46 -22.82 -16.77 -17.31
N LYS A 47 -22.05 -17.05 -18.37
CA LYS A 47 -21.74 -18.43 -18.79
C LYS A 47 -20.69 -19.10 -17.93
N ASN A 48 -19.80 -18.31 -17.32
CA ASN A 48 -18.68 -18.80 -16.50
C ASN A 48 -18.44 -17.83 -15.35
N LYS A 49 -17.87 -18.35 -14.25
CA LYS A 49 -17.27 -17.51 -13.20
C LYS A 49 -16.08 -16.72 -13.78
N ALA A 50 -15.87 -15.53 -13.25
CA ALA A 50 -14.73 -14.68 -13.59
C ALA A 50 -14.51 -13.63 -12.51
N ASP A 51 -13.27 -13.16 -12.42
CA ASP A 51 -12.95 -12.00 -11.59
C ASP A 51 -13.64 -10.77 -12.18
N LEU A 52 -14.21 -9.97 -11.28
CA LEU A 52 -14.93 -8.76 -11.62
C LEU A 52 -14.10 -7.57 -11.14
N TRP A 53 -13.84 -6.65 -12.07
CA TRP A 53 -13.12 -5.42 -11.77
C TRP A 53 -14.00 -4.23 -12.13
N ALA A 54 -13.88 -3.13 -11.40
CA ALA A 54 -14.65 -1.92 -11.63
C ALA A 54 -13.77 -0.68 -11.66
N GLN A 55 -14.19 0.32 -12.43
CA GLN A 55 -13.57 1.64 -12.49
C GLN A 55 -14.65 2.70 -12.65
N LYS A 56 -14.57 3.81 -11.90
CA LYS A 56 -15.48 4.94 -12.10
C LYS A 56 -15.28 5.52 -13.49
N LYS A 57 -16.35 5.66 -14.27
CA LYS A 57 -16.25 6.13 -15.67
C LYS A 57 -15.76 7.58 -15.70
N GLY A 58 -14.66 7.82 -16.40
CA GLY A 58 -14.01 9.13 -16.48
C GLY A 58 -13.09 9.45 -15.29
N SER A 59 -12.82 8.49 -14.41
CA SER A 59 -11.77 8.59 -13.38
C SER A 59 -10.45 8.06 -13.93
N ASP A 60 -9.34 8.71 -13.57
CA ASP A 60 -7.97 8.22 -13.82
C ASP A 60 -7.54 7.15 -12.80
N GLU A 61 -8.37 6.88 -11.78
CA GLU A 61 -8.11 5.83 -10.81
C GLU A 61 -8.06 4.45 -11.48
N PRO A 62 -7.18 3.55 -11.02
CA PRO A 62 -7.08 2.20 -11.58
C PRO A 62 -8.36 1.38 -11.31
N TYR A 63 -8.51 0.29 -12.06
CA TYR A 63 -9.55 -0.70 -11.77
C TYR A 63 -9.31 -1.32 -10.38
N PHE A 64 -10.38 -1.45 -9.61
CA PHE A 64 -10.36 -2.18 -8.34
C PHE A 64 -11.11 -3.52 -8.46
N SER A 65 -10.68 -4.52 -7.69
CA SER A 65 -11.36 -5.82 -7.62
C SER A 65 -12.70 -5.68 -6.90
N VAL A 66 -13.73 -6.33 -7.41
CA VAL A 66 -15.07 -6.40 -6.83
C VAL A 66 -15.24 -7.78 -6.20
N ASP A 67 -15.16 -7.83 -4.87
CA ASP A 67 -15.29 -9.08 -4.12
C ASP A 67 -16.76 -9.54 -4.07
N GLY A 68 -17.00 -10.84 -4.22
CA GLY A 68 -18.35 -11.38 -4.20
C GLY A 68 -18.41 -12.88 -4.45
N LYS A 69 -19.62 -13.43 -4.45
CA LYS A 69 -19.87 -14.87 -4.58
C LYS A 69 -20.56 -15.19 -5.90
N TRP A 70 -20.02 -16.19 -6.59
CA TRP A 70 -20.64 -16.76 -7.78
C TRP A 70 -21.51 -17.98 -7.42
N LEU A 71 -22.81 -17.83 -7.52
CA LEU A 71 -23.81 -18.89 -7.37
C LEU A 71 -24.13 -19.52 -8.73
N ARG A 72 -24.15 -20.85 -8.79
CA ARG A 72 -24.52 -21.59 -10.00
C ARG A 72 -26.02 -21.88 -9.98
N TYR A 73 -26.69 -21.69 -11.10
CA TYR A 73 -28.09 -22.05 -11.27
C TYR A 73 -28.35 -22.65 -12.66
N GLU A 74 -29.47 -23.34 -12.81
CA GLU A 74 -29.93 -23.90 -14.08
C GLU A 74 -31.14 -23.11 -14.57
N GLU A 75 -31.13 -22.77 -15.86
CA GLU A 75 -32.20 -22.02 -16.52
C GLU A 75 -32.70 -22.83 -17.72
N MET A 76 -34.03 -22.94 -17.86
CA MET A 76 -34.65 -23.59 -19.00
C MET A 76 -34.77 -22.60 -20.15
N ILE A 77 -34.10 -22.87 -21.27
CA ILE A 77 -34.25 -22.10 -22.51
C ILE A 77 -34.92 -23.03 -23.52
N GLY A 78 -36.25 -22.89 -23.65
CA GLY A 78 -37.08 -23.88 -24.33
C GLY A 78 -37.04 -25.22 -23.60
N ILE A 79 -36.60 -26.27 -24.28
CA ILE A 79 -36.45 -27.62 -23.72
C ILE A 79 -35.05 -27.91 -23.17
N ILE A 80 -34.10 -26.99 -23.32
CA ILE A 80 -32.69 -27.22 -22.96
C ILE A 80 -32.39 -26.61 -21.58
N LYS A 81 -31.85 -27.42 -20.67
CA LYS A 81 -31.27 -26.95 -19.41
C LYS A 81 -29.90 -26.33 -19.66
N VAL A 82 -29.76 -25.04 -19.39
CA VAL A 82 -28.49 -24.32 -19.54
C VAL A 82 -27.96 -23.94 -18.17
N LYS A 83 -26.68 -24.24 -17.93
CA LYS A 83 -25.97 -23.83 -16.70
C LYS A 83 -25.59 -22.36 -16.81
N ARG A 84 -25.98 -21.57 -15.80
CA ARG A 84 -25.68 -20.14 -15.69
C ARG A 84 -25.10 -19.83 -14.32
N TYR A 85 -24.49 -18.66 -14.22
CA TYR A 85 -23.93 -18.15 -12.99
C TYR A 85 -24.52 -16.79 -12.65
N LYS A 86 -24.80 -16.61 -11.36
CA LYS A 86 -25.20 -15.36 -10.73
C LYS A 86 -24.05 -14.88 -9.85
N PHE A 87 -23.59 -13.66 -10.04
CA PHE A 87 -22.67 -13.01 -9.11
C PHE A 87 -23.47 -12.16 -8.14
N GLU A 88 -23.13 -12.23 -6.86
CA GLU A 88 -23.64 -11.34 -5.82
C GLU A 88 -22.46 -10.78 -5.03
N SER A 89 -22.34 -9.45 -5.01
CA SER A 89 -21.46 -8.73 -4.10
C SER A 89 -22.32 -7.97 -3.11
N ASN A 90 -22.18 -8.31 -1.82
CA ASN A 90 -22.93 -7.68 -0.73
C ASN A 90 -22.22 -6.45 -0.17
N GLU A 91 -21.11 -6.05 -0.78
CA GLU A 91 -20.32 -4.92 -0.32
C GLU A 91 -20.80 -3.66 -1.02
N GLY A 92 -21.08 -2.62 -0.24
CA GLY A 92 -21.34 -1.27 -0.73
C GLY A 92 -20.08 -0.73 -1.41
N LEU A 93 -19.77 -1.20 -2.61
CA LEU A 93 -18.56 -0.86 -3.36
C LEU A 93 -18.76 0.39 -4.21
N PHE A 94 -20.01 0.68 -4.55
CA PHE A 94 -20.42 1.80 -5.39
C PHE A 94 -21.05 2.90 -4.54
N ILE A 95 -20.28 3.47 -3.63
CA ILE A 95 -20.77 4.46 -2.67
C ILE A 95 -20.53 5.86 -3.22
N GLN A 96 -21.55 6.44 -3.85
CA GLN A 96 -21.51 7.83 -4.29
C GLN A 96 -22.81 8.54 -3.88
N GLY A 97 -22.71 9.82 -3.54
CA GLY A 97 -23.88 10.63 -3.17
C GLY A 97 -24.82 10.93 -4.34
N GLU A 98 -24.41 10.57 -5.56
CA GLU A 98 -25.14 10.79 -6.80
C GLU A 98 -25.03 9.57 -7.72
N SER A 99 -25.91 9.50 -8.72
CA SER A 99 -25.94 8.42 -9.71
C SER A 99 -24.63 8.42 -10.50
N THR A 100 -23.87 7.32 -10.45
CA THR A 100 -22.51 7.25 -10.98
C THR A 100 -22.37 6.13 -11.99
N LYS A 101 -21.69 6.40 -13.11
CA LYS A 101 -21.38 5.39 -14.13
C LYS A 101 -20.09 4.66 -13.81
N TYR A 102 -20.09 3.33 -13.94
CA TYR A 102 -18.92 2.48 -13.75
C TYR A 102 -18.65 1.64 -14.99
N ASN A 103 -17.38 1.46 -15.30
CA ASN A 103 -16.88 0.49 -16.25
C ASN A 103 -16.54 -0.80 -15.50
N LEU A 104 -17.27 -1.87 -15.80
CA LEU A 104 -17.05 -3.20 -15.25
C LEU A 104 -16.32 -4.07 -16.25
N LYS A 105 -15.20 -4.63 -15.83
CA LYS A 105 -14.40 -5.55 -16.61
C LYS A 105 -14.62 -6.97 -16.11
N LEU A 106 -15.18 -7.81 -16.97
CA LEU A 106 -15.41 -9.23 -16.74
C LEU A 106 -14.63 -10.00 -17.82
N LYS A 107 -13.48 -10.57 -17.44
CA LYS A 107 -12.47 -11.09 -18.39
C LYS A 107 -12.02 -10.01 -19.38
N LYS A 108 -12.18 -10.26 -20.69
CA LYS A 108 -11.86 -9.33 -21.79
C LYS A 108 -13.03 -8.43 -22.19
N LYS A 109 -14.19 -8.57 -21.54
CA LYS A 109 -15.40 -7.79 -21.87
C LYS A 109 -15.56 -6.63 -20.91
N LEU A 110 -15.97 -5.49 -21.46
CA LEU A 110 -16.24 -4.26 -20.73
C LEU A 110 -17.74 -3.96 -20.78
N TYR A 111 -18.31 -3.58 -19.65
CA TYR A 111 -19.71 -3.21 -19.50
C TYR A 111 -19.79 -1.86 -18.81
N THR A 112 -20.58 -0.92 -19.32
CA THR A 112 -20.86 0.31 -18.60
C THR A 112 -22.21 0.17 -17.89
N ILE A 113 -22.23 0.39 -16.59
CA ILE A 113 -23.44 0.42 -15.78
C ILE A 113 -23.61 1.79 -15.13
N THR A 114 -24.85 2.14 -14.79
CA THR A 114 -25.16 3.31 -13.97
C THR A 114 -25.64 2.80 -12.61
N CYS A 115 -24.90 3.12 -11.55
CA CYS A 115 -25.29 2.84 -10.18
C CYS A 115 -26.08 4.04 -9.63
N PRO A 116 -27.24 3.81 -8.99
CA PRO A 116 -27.99 4.88 -8.35
C PRO A 116 -27.20 5.50 -7.18
N PRO A 117 -27.62 6.66 -6.66
CA PRO A 117 -27.07 7.20 -5.42
C PRO A 117 -27.15 6.15 -4.30
N PHE A 118 -26.09 6.07 -3.50
CA PHE A 118 -26.04 5.13 -2.39
C PHE A 118 -27.04 5.52 -1.31
N VAL A 119 -27.94 4.60 -0.99
CA VAL A 119 -28.85 4.63 0.15
C VAL A 119 -28.33 3.61 1.15
N PHE A 120 -27.91 4.09 2.31
CA PHE A 120 -27.40 3.24 3.38
C PHE A 120 -28.45 2.22 3.81
N ALA A 121 -28.06 0.94 3.85
CA ALA A 121 -28.93 -0.14 4.31
C ALA A 121 -28.35 -0.77 5.58
N CYS A 122 -29.20 -1.02 6.58
CA CYS A 122 -28.80 -1.54 7.90
C CYS A 122 -28.07 -2.89 7.83
N ASN A 123 -28.36 -3.71 6.82
CA ASN A 123 -27.69 -4.99 6.57
C ASN A 123 -26.19 -4.85 6.24
N ILE A 124 -25.75 -3.66 5.82
CA ILE A 124 -24.34 -3.38 5.51
C ILE A 124 -23.56 -3.06 6.80
N LEU A 125 -24.23 -2.47 7.80
CA LEU A 125 -23.63 -2.15 9.09
C LEU A 125 -23.47 -3.43 9.93
N ASN A 126 -22.42 -4.20 9.66
CA ASN A 126 -22.03 -5.28 10.54
C ASN A 126 -21.24 -4.69 11.71
N THR A 127 -21.93 -4.37 12.82
CA THR A 127 -21.26 -4.02 14.07
C THR A 127 -21.24 -5.16 15.06
N THR A 128 -20.11 -5.26 15.77
CA THR A 128 -19.92 -6.20 16.86
C THR A 128 -19.35 -5.43 18.04
N ILE A 129 -20.01 -5.53 19.19
CA ILE A 129 -19.44 -5.03 20.45
C ILE A 129 -18.47 -6.11 20.92
N GLU A 130 -17.18 -5.77 20.98
CA GLU A 130 -16.13 -6.71 21.39
C GLU A 130 -16.05 -6.78 22.91
N SER A 131 -16.07 -5.62 23.56
CA SER A 131 -16.09 -5.52 25.01
C SER A 131 -16.73 -4.20 25.46
N CYS A 132 -17.29 -4.25 26.66
CA CYS A 132 -17.79 -3.09 27.37
C CYS A 132 -17.50 -3.25 28.86
N TYR A 133 -16.87 -2.25 29.48
CA TYR A 133 -16.48 -2.32 30.88
C TYR A 133 -16.28 -0.96 31.56
N MET A 134 -16.27 -0.98 32.89
CA MET A 134 -15.95 0.16 33.75
C MET A 134 -14.53 0.02 34.32
N ARG A 135 -13.78 1.13 34.40
CA ARG A 135 -12.48 1.21 35.11
C ARG A 135 -12.21 2.63 35.59
N ASN A 136 -11.83 2.81 36.86
CA ASN A 136 -11.52 4.12 37.47
C ASN A 136 -12.60 5.19 37.19
N ASN A 137 -13.88 4.81 37.35
CA ASN A 137 -15.02 5.69 37.06
C ASN A 137 -15.12 6.16 35.58
N THR A 138 -14.44 5.44 34.69
CA THR A 138 -14.46 5.69 33.26
C THR A 138 -15.06 4.48 32.57
N PHE A 139 -16.06 4.75 31.74
CA PHE A 139 -16.68 3.74 30.89
C PHE A 139 -15.82 3.53 29.65
N TYR A 140 -15.63 2.27 29.27
CA TYR A 140 -14.93 1.87 28.05
C TYR A 140 -15.80 0.92 27.23
N ALA A 141 -16.03 1.26 25.96
CA ALA A 141 -16.62 0.33 25.00
C ALA A 141 -15.74 0.20 23.76
N LYS A 142 -15.49 -1.04 23.37
CA LYS A 142 -14.73 -1.40 22.18
C LYS A 142 -15.66 -2.12 21.22
N PHE A 143 -15.80 -1.58 20.03
CA PHE A 143 -16.65 -2.19 19.01
C PHE A 143 -16.04 -2.05 17.63
N PHE A 144 -16.39 -2.99 16.77
CA PHE A 144 -16.05 -2.95 15.36
C PHE A 144 -17.27 -2.58 14.55
N ALA A 145 -17.04 -1.85 13.47
CA ALA A 145 -17.99 -1.74 12.40
C ALA A 145 -17.29 -2.02 11.07
N GLU A 146 -17.91 -2.89 10.29
CA GLU A 146 -17.45 -3.28 8.96
C GLU A 146 -18.31 -2.60 7.89
N ASN A 147 -17.75 -2.49 6.69
CA ASN A 147 -18.41 -1.95 5.50
C ASN A 147 -18.88 -0.50 5.64
N ILE A 148 -18.22 0.30 6.49
CA ILE A 148 -18.58 1.71 6.59
C ILE A 148 -17.99 2.50 5.41
N PRO A 149 -18.83 3.18 4.59
CA PRO A 149 -18.35 4.09 3.55
C PRO A 149 -17.47 5.20 4.13
N LEU A 150 -16.30 5.45 3.55
CA LEU A 150 -15.58 6.71 3.75
C LEU A 150 -15.65 7.54 2.47
N GLN A 151 -16.02 8.83 2.58
CA GLN A 151 -15.85 9.80 1.50
C GLN A 151 -14.63 10.69 1.79
N GLY A 152 -13.76 10.87 0.79
CA GLY A 152 -12.64 11.83 0.85
C GLY A 152 -11.65 11.57 1.99
N LYS A 153 -11.23 12.64 2.70
CA LYS A 153 -10.20 12.66 3.78
C LYS A 153 -10.60 11.87 5.06
N LYS A 154 -11.09 10.63 4.93
CA LYS A 154 -11.39 9.70 6.03
C LYS A 154 -12.54 10.13 6.97
N VAL A 155 -13.50 10.91 6.50
CA VAL A 155 -14.64 11.34 7.33
C VAL A 155 -15.81 10.37 7.15
N LEU A 156 -16.29 9.80 8.26
CA LEU A 156 -17.53 9.03 8.31
C LEU A 156 -18.73 9.95 8.03
N ARG A 157 -19.52 9.65 7.02
CA ARG A 157 -20.83 10.29 6.81
C ARG A 157 -21.91 9.23 6.70
N PHE A 158 -22.76 9.16 7.72
CA PHE A 158 -24.03 8.44 7.64
C PHE A 158 -25.01 9.27 6.80
N GLY A 159 -25.74 8.63 5.88
CA GLY A 159 -26.68 9.29 4.96
C GLY A 159 -27.75 10.12 5.68
N SER A 160 -28.17 9.67 6.87
CA SER A 160 -28.78 10.50 7.90
C SER A 160 -27.84 10.54 9.11
N PRO A 161 -27.36 11.72 9.55
CA PRO A 161 -26.47 11.82 10.70
C PRO A 161 -27.17 11.56 12.05
N TYR A 162 -28.50 11.34 12.03
CA TYR A 162 -29.33 11.14 13.22
C TYR A 162 -29.70 9.68 13.47
N SER A 163 -29.38 8.78 12.55
CA SER A 163 -29.84 7.39 12.68
C SER A 163 -28.92 6.54 13.55
N PHE A 164 -27.62 6.82 13.67
CA PHE A 164 -26.73 6.06 14.56
C PHE A 164 -26.68 6.66 15.96
N GLU A 165 -27.22 5.93 16.93
CA GLU A 165 -27.32 6.32 18.32
C GLU A 165 -26.56 5.31 19.20
N PHE A 166 -25.69 5.82 20.06
CA PHE A 166 -25.04 5.06 21.11
C PHE A 166 -25.77 5.33 22.41
N LYS A 167 -26.17 4.30 23.17
CA LYS A 167 -26.75 4.48 24.50
C LYS A 167 -25.95 3.75 25.55
N ILE A 168 -25.69 4.42 26.66
CA ILE A 168 -25.25 3.79 27.91
C ILE A 168 -26.42 3.79 28.87
N PHE A 169 -26.56 2.72 29.65
CA PHE A 169 -27.54 2.62 30.71
C PHE A 169 -26.82 2.54 32.05
N LEU A 170 -27.34 3.27 33.02
CA LEU A 170 -26.85 3.32 34.38
C LEU A 170 -27.59 2.33 35.29
N ASP A 171 -27.01 2.04 36.45
CA ASP A 171 -27.59 1.21 37.50
C ASP A 171 -28.90 1.77 38.09
N ASP A 172 -29.08 3.10 38.05
CA ASP A 172 -30.31 3.77 38.50
C ASP A 172 -31.44 3.74 37.45
N GLY A 173 -31.21 3.08 36.30
CA GLY A 173 -32.15 3.00 35.20
C GLY A 173 -32.13 4.20 34.24
N MET A 174 -31.31 5.22 34.51
CA MET A 174 -31.09 6.32 33.58
C MET A 174 -30.34 5.83 32.34
N SER A 175 -30.58 6.50 31.21
CA SER A 175 -29.81 6.24 29.99
C SER A 175 -29.38 7.54 29.33
N TYR A 176 -28.18 7.52 28.80
CA TYR A 176 -27.62 8.63 28.05
C TYR A 176 -27.42 8.19 26.62
N SER A 177 -27.88 9.00 25.67
CA SER A 177 -27.73 8.70 24.26
C SER A 177 -26.94 9.77 23.49
N ARG A 178 -26.06 9.32 22.60
CA ARG A 178 -25.21 10.17 21.76
C ARG A 178 -25.42 9.83 20.30
N THR A 179 -25.52 10.88 19.47
CA THR A 179 -25.42 10.79 18.01
C THR A 179 -24.18 11.57 17.54
N PRO A 180 -23.56 11.22 16.41
CA PRO A 180 -22.31 11.84 15.93
C PRO A 180 -22.31 13.38 15.75
N LYS A 181 -23.49 14.04 15.72
CA LYS A 181 -23.60 15.50 15.52
C LYS A 181 -24.17 16.29 16.71
N LYS A 182 -24.78 15.66 17.71
CA LYS A 182 -25.31 16.37 18.89
C LYS A 182 -24.33 16.22 20.06
N TYR A 183 -23.58 17.30 20.33
CA TYR A 183 -22.83 17.47 21.57
C TYR A 183 -23.78 18.11 22.59
N ARG A 184 -24.29 17.34 23.54
CA ARG A 184 -24.82 17.91 24.78
C ARG A 184 -23.64 18.15 25.73
N ASP A 185 -23.76 19.15 26.59
CA ASP A 185 -22.71 19.49 27.57
C ASP A 185 -22.36 18.30 28.48
N GLU A 186 -23.33 17.42 28.74
CA GLU A 186 -23.21 16.16 29.48
C GLU A 186 -22.24 15.15 28.86
N PHE A 187 -21.80 15.39 27.62
CA PHE A 187 -20.90 14.50 26.87
C PHE A 187 -19.59 15.16 26.44
N LYS A 188 -19.24 16.32 27.02
CA LYS A 188 -17.97 17.01 26.72
C LYS A 188 -16.75 16.13 26.96
N ASP A 189 -16.83 15.24 27.95
CA ASP A 189 -15.73 14.38 28.34
C ASP A 189 -15.72 13.03 27.60
N ILE A 190 -16.53 12.92 26.54
CA ILE A 190 -16.57 11.71 25.74
C ILE A 190 -15.64 11.81 24.54
N LEU A 191 -14.58 11.02 24.61
CA LEU A 191 -13.68 10.79 23.50
C LEU A 191 -14.08 9.48 22.76
N ILE A 192 -14.13 9.57 21.43
CA ILE A 192 -14.29 8.39 20.56
C ILE A 192 -13.07 8.37 19.65
N THR A 193 -12.19 7.39 19.85
CA THR A 193 -11.05 7.18 18.96
C THR A 193 -11.41 6.14 17.91
N GLN A 194 -11.03 6.41 16.66
CA GLN A 194 -11.30 5.55 15.52
C GLN A 194 -9.98 5.12 14.87
N LYS A 195 -9.76 3.81 14.72
CA LYS A 195 -8.62 3.24 14.01
C LYS A 195 -9.09 2.32 12.89
N LYS A 196 -8.69 2.61 11.64
CA LYS A 196 -8.89 1.69 10.50
C LYS A 196 -7.95 0.50 10.67
N LEU A 197 -8.45 -0.73 10.52
CA LEU A 197 -7.63 -1.93 10.53
C LEU A 197 -6.96 -2.14 9.16
N THR A 198 -5.79 -2.78 9.14
CA THR A 198 -4.96 -2.95 7.94
C THR A 198 -5.58 -3.86 6.86
N LYS A 199 -6.60 -4.65 7.20
CA LYS A 199 -7.31 -5.54 6.28
C LYS A 199 -8.79 -5.14 6.18
N GLY A 200 -9.22 -4.76 4.96
CA GLY A 200 -10.61 -4.50 4.62
C GLY A 200 -11.18 -3.15 5.10
N ASN A 201 -12.52 -3.02 5.02
CA ASN A 201 -13.28 -1.85 5.47
C ASN A 201 -13.71 -1.99 6.94
N LYS A 202 -12.79 -2.42 7.80
CA LYS A 202 -13.04 -2.64 9.22
C LYS A 202 -12.46 -1.50 10.06
N TYR A 203 -13.30 -0.94 10.92
CA TYR A 203 -12.92 0.13 11.84
C TYR A 203 -13.08 -0.36 13.27
N LYS A 204 -12.07 -0.08 14.09
CA LYS A 204 -12.10 -0.24 15.54
C LYS A 204 -12.43 1.11 16.15
N PHE A 205 -13.47 1.15 16.97
CA PHE A 205 -13.85 2.31 17.76
C PHE A 205 -13.58 2.00 19.23
N VAL A 206 -13.00 2.97 19.93
CA VAL A 206 -12.86 2.95 21.39
C VAL A 206 -13.58 4.18 21.92
N TRP A 207 -14.61 3.93 22.71
CA TRP A 207 -15.38 4.95 23.38
C TRP A 207 -14.94 4.99 24.85
N ASN A 208 -14.48 6.15 25.32
CA ASN A 208 -14.26 6.44 26.73
C ASN A 208 -15.10 7.64 27.21
N ALA A 209 -15.70 7.51 28.40
CA ALA A 209 -16.46 8.57 29.06
C ALA A 209 -16.07 8.65 30.54
N THR A 210 -15.44 9.75 30.95
CA THR A 210 -15.09 9.99 32.36
C THR A 210 -16.31 10.48 33.14
N GLY A 211 -16.38 10.14 34.44
CA GLY A 211 -17.48 10.58 35.31
C GLY A 211 -18.80 9.81 35.12
N SER A 212 -18.77 8.72 34.36
CA SER A 212 -19.93 7.86 34.09
C SER A 212 -19.97 6.69 35.07
N SER A 213 -20.04 6.92 36.39
CA SER A 213 -20.17 5.84 37.37
C SER A 213 -21.42 5.00 37.11
N GLY A 214 -21.32 3.69 37.29
CA GLY A 214 -22.48 2.79 37.28
C GLY A 214 -23.04 2.46 35.89
N VAL A 215 -22.23 2.52 34.83
CA VAL A 215 -22.67 2.01 33.52
C VAL A 215 -22.64 0.49 33.51
N ASN A 216 -23.81 -0.14 33.40
CA ASN A 216 -23.94 -1.60 33.35
C ASN A 216 -24.24 -2.13 31.95
N ARG A 217 -24.54 -1.26 30.97
CA ARG A 217 -25.00 -1.70 29.65
C ARG A 217 -24.74 -0.66 28.58
N PHE A 218 -24.41 -1.16 27.40
CA PHE A 218 -24.10 -0.35 26.22
C PHE A 218 -24.87 -0.88 25.02
N SER A 219 -25.54 0.00 24.30
CA SER A 219 -26.25 -0.32 23.07
C SER A 219 -25.85 0.60 21.92
N MET A 220 -25.95 0.03 20.73
CA MET A 220 -25.78 0.68 19.44
C MET A 220 -27.08 0.49 18.67
N PHE A 221 -27.73 1.59 18.33
CA PHE A 221 -28.98 1.61 17.60
C PHE A 221 -28.76 2.33 16.27
N TYR A 222 -29.29 1.78 15.18
CA TYR A 222 -29.40 2.47 13.91
C TYR A 222 -30.82 2.38 13.35
N ASP A 223 -31.50 3.52 13.23
CA ASP A 223 -32.82 3.60 12.59
C ASP A 223 -32.68 3.63 11.06
N CYS A 224 -33.17 2.59 10.36
CA CYS A 224 -33.25 2.58 8.89
C CYS A 224 -34.70 2.51 8.40
N GLU A 225 -34.93 3.08 7.21
CA GLU A 225 -36.21 3.03 6.49
C GLU A 225 -36.77 1.61 6.27
N LYS A 226 -35.93 0.56 6.29
CA LYS A 226 -36.31 -0.85 6.07
C LYS A 226 -36.12 -1.76 7.30
N GLY A 227 -36.01 -1.18 8.49
CA GLY A 227 -35.89 -1.91 9.76
C GLY A 227 -34.87 -1.30 10.70
N ASN A 228 -34.95 -1.66 11.98
CA ASN A 228 -34.04 -1.15 13.00
C ASN A 228 -32.86 -2.10 13.17
N PHE A 229 -31.65 -1.57 13.14
CA PHE A 229 -30.47 -2.27 13.63
C PHE A 229 -30.32 -1.97 15.12
N TYR A 230 -30.23 -3.03 15.92
CA TYR A 230 -30.02 -2.92 17.36
C TYR A 230 -29.00 -3.96 17.80
N LYS A 231 -27.93 -3.51 18.45
CA LYS A 231 -26.95 -4.35 19.13
C LYS A 231 -26.78 -3.83 20.54
N GLU A 232 -26.75 -4.74 21.50
CA GLU A 232 -26.60 -4.43 22.91
C GLU A 232 -25.58 -5.40 23.51
N ALA A 233 -24.80 -4.90 24.45
CA ALA A 233 -23.90 -5.67 25.28
C ALA A 233 -24.05 -5.23 26.73
N GLU A 234 -24.14 -6.19 27.63
CA GLU A 234 -23.97 -5.94 29.05
C GLU A 234 -22.51 -5.57 29.30
N CYS A 235 -22.31 -4.45 29.98
CA CYS A 235 -21.00 -3.99 30.38
C CYS A 235 -20.67 -4.67 31.70
N LYS A 236 -19.62 -5.45 31.70
CA LYS A 236 -19.13 -6.07 32.91
C LYS A 236 -18.24 -5.05 33.59
N ASP A 237 -18.37 -4.86 34.90
CA ASP A 237 -17.27 -4.29 35.66
C ASP A 237 -16.03 -5.09 35.29
N MET A 238 -14.98 -4.42 34.80
CA MET A 238 -13.77 -5.13 34.40
C MET A 238 -13.29 -5.84 35.66
N PRO A 239 -13.26 -7.18 35.65
CA PRO A 239 -12.89 -7.89 36.84
C PRO A 239 -11.45 -7.55 37.15
N LEU A 240 -11.19 -7.54 38.45
CA LEU A 240 -9.95 -7.97 39.05
C LEU A 240 -9.11 -8.80 38.08
N CYS A 241 -8.02 -8.26 37.52
CA CYS A 241 -7.21 -9.00 36.56
C CYS A 241 -6.57 -10.21 37.26
N ARG A 242 -6.44 -11.36 36.58
CA ARG A 242 -5.75 -12.53 37.15
C ARG A 242 -4.33 -12.66 36.62
N TYR A 243 -4.13 -12.28 35.37
CA TYR A 243 -2.83 -12.20 34.72
C TYR A 243 -2.83 -11.02 33.74
N SER A 244 -1.65 -10.54 33.32
CA SER A 244 -1.54 -9.33 32.49
C SER A 244 -2.29 -9.41 31.16
N GLY A 245 -2.46 -10.62 30.61
CA GLY A 245 -3.29 -10.88 29.42
C GLY A 245 -4.77 -10.48 29.52
N ASP A 246 -5.27 -10.21 30.75
CA ASP A 246 -6.62 -9.67 30.97
C ASP A 246 -6.67 -8.14 30.79
N CYS A 247 -5.51 -7.47 30.76
CA CYS A 247 -5.36 -6.01 30.66
C CYS A 247 -5.17 -5.54 29.21
N LEU A 248 -5.07 -4.22 29.00
CA LEU A 248 -4.64 -3.69 27.70
C LEU A 248 -3.17 -4.03 27.44
N GLU A 249 -2.75 -4.00 26.17
CA GLU A 249 -1.38 -4.37 25.77
C GLU A 249 -0.31 -3.58 26.54
N ASN A 250 -0.53 -2.27 26.74
CA ASN A 250 0.36 -1.35 27.45
C ASN A 250 0.16 -1.36 28.97
N GLU A 251 -0.37 -2.45 29.53
CA GLU A 251 -0.71 -2.57 30.93
C GLU A 251 -0.32 -3.96 31.44
N TYR A 252 -0.13 -4.08 32.74
CA TYR A 252 0.12 -5.34 33.42
C TYR A 252 -0.80 -5.50 34.63
N CYS A 253 -1.01 -6.74 35.05
CA CYS A 253 -1.86 -7.03 36.18
C CYS A 253 -1.07 -6.98 37.50
N GLU A 254 -1.45 -6.09 38.42
CA GLU A 254 -0.90 -6.02 39.77
C GLU A 254 -2.02 -5.88 40.81
N LYS A 255 -2.01 -6.77 41.82
CA LYS A 255 -3.03 -6.80 42.90
C LYS A 255 -4.45 -6.74 42.34
N GLU A 256 -4.68 -7.55 41.30
CA GLU A 256 -5.96 -7.62 40.62
C GLU A 256 -6.38 -6.31 39.93
N THR A 257 -5.47 -5.37 39.71
CA THR A 257 -5.75 -4.14 38.97
C THR A 257 -4.80 -4.00 37.80
N CYS A 258 -5.31 -3.59 36.64
CA CYS A 258 -4.46 -3.27 35.51
C CYS A 258 -3.74 -1.95 35.79
N GLN A 259 -2.42 -1.98 35.76
CA GLN A 259 -1.53 -0.83 35.90
C GLN A 259 -0.91 -0.51 34.54
N GLU A 260 -0.74 0.76 34.20
CA GLU A 260 -0.04 1.16 32.98
C GLU A 260 1.44 0.78 33.05
N LEU A 261 2.00 0.35 31.92
CA LEU A 261 3.42 0.15 31.76
C LEU A 261 4.10 1.51 31.55
N ASP A 262 5.06 1.82 32.40
CA ASP A 262 5.95 2.97 32.27
C ASP A 262 7.24 2.51 31.56
N CYS A 263 7.19 2.47 30.23
CA CYS A 263 8.34 2.06 29.41
C CYS A 263 9.27 3.25 29.12
N GLU A 264 10.57 3.01 29.15
CA GLU A 264 11.57 4.04 28.79
C GLU A 264 11.50 4.39 27.29
N GLU A 265 12.10 5.54 26.88
CA GLU A 265 12.10 5.98 25.47
C GLU A 265 12.72 4.94 24.51
N CYS A 266 13.59 4.07 25.01
CA CYS A 266 14.27 3.02 24.25
C CYS A 266 13.62 1.63 24.39
N GLU A 267 12.32 1.59 24.71
CA GLU A 267 11.56 0.36 24.91
C GLU A 267 10.26 0.36 24.11
N TYR A 268 9.73 -0.84 23.85
CA TYR A 268 8.42 -1.06 23.25
C TYR A 268 7.63 -2.07 24.06
N VAL A 269 6.31 -1.96 23.94
CA VAL A 269 5.39 -2.89 24.61
C VAL A 269 5.23 -4.14 23.77
N GLU A 270 5.51 -5.30 24.37
CA GLU A 270 5.18 -6.62 23.81
C GLU A 270 4.91 -7.62 24.93
N GLU A 271 3.79 -8.33 24.85
CA GLU A 271 3.37 -9.33 25.85
C GLU A 271 3.22 -8.73 27.25
N HIS A 272 2.62 -7.52 27.34
CA HIS A 272 2.41 -6.79 28.59
C HIS A 272 3.70 -6.48 29.37
N LYS A 273 4.81 -6.32 28.67
CA LYS A 273 6.12 -5.94 29.23
C LYS A 273 6.80 -4.91 28.34
N CYS A 274 7.60 -4.04 28.95
CA CYS A 274 8.54 -3.21 28.23
C CYS A 274 9.72 -4.09 27.79
N LYS A 275 9.96 -4.15 26.48
CA LYS A 275 11.11 -4.82 25.87
C LYS A 275 12.00 -3.76 25.25
N LYS A 276 13.31 -3.91 25.45
CA LYS A 276 14.28 -2.98 24.87
C LYS A 276 14.33 -3.15 23.37
N TYR A 277 14.42 -2.03 22.67
CA TYR A 277 14.84 -2.03 21.29
C TYR A 277 16.28 -2.57 21.18
N GLU A 278 16.65 -3.05 19.99
CA GLU A 278 18.02 -3.52 19.73
C GLU A 278 19.01 -2.35 19.83
N CYS A 279 18.62 -1.18 19.34
CA CYS A 279 19.36 0.07 19.48
C CYS A 279 18.39 1.26 19.50
N CYS A 280 18.82 2.37 20.09
CA CYS A 280 18.17 3.68 19.93
C CYS A 280 19.13 4.74 19.39
N GLU A 281 20.42 4.45 19.40
CA GLU A 281 21.48 5.27 18.83
C GLU A 281 22.51 4.35 18.18
N SER A 282 23.19 4.83 17.13
CA SER A 282 24.19 4.03 16.41
C SER A 282 25.37 3.60 17.28
N SER A 283 25.65 4.34 18.36
CA SER A 283 26.67 4.02 19.37
C SER A 283 26.41 2.70 20.12
N MET A 284 25.16 2.21 20.10
CA MET A 284 24.76 0.93 20.70
C MET A 284 24.99 -0.27 19.78
N CYS A 285 25.27 -0.04 18.49
CA CYS A 285 25.50 -1.09 17.50
C CYS A 285 26.98 -1.49 17.40
N ASN A 286 27.28 -2.58 16.68
CA ASN A 286 28.68 -2.98 16.47
C ASN A 286 29.39 -2.03 15.50
N LYS A 287 30.72 -2.11 15.45
CA LYS A 287 31.51 -1.39 14.45
C LYS A 287 31.07 -1.78 13.04
N GLY A 288 30.77 -0.78 12.20
CA GLY A 288 30.28 -1.02 10.84
C GLY A 288 28.77 -1.17 10.73
N GLU A 289 28.03 -0.92 11.81
CA GLU A 289 26.57 -0.89 11.84
C GLU A 289 26.06 0.49 12.25
N GLU A 290 24.83 0.81 11.88
CA GLU A 290 24.11 2.00 12.34
C GLU A 290 22.73 1.62 12.86
N CYS A 291 22.17 2.44 13.74
CA CYS A 291 20.83 2.22 14.25
C CYS A 291 19.79 2.78 13.28
N SER A 292 19.00 1.90 12.68
CA SER A 292 17.91 2.28 11.77
C SER A 292 16.64 1.54 12.15
N GLN A 293 15.56 2.28 12.37
CA GLN A 293 14.27 1.74 12.83
C GLN A 293 14.41 0.83 14.07
N ASN A 294 15.24 1.26 15.02
CA ASN A 294 15.51 0.56 16.28
C ASN A 294 16.16 -0.82 16.11
N LYS A 295 16.85 -1.04 14.99
CA LYS A 295 17.65 -2.23 14.68
C LYS A 295 19.03 -1.84 14.20
N CYS A 296 20.03 -2.64 14.59
CA CYS A 296 21.38 -2.47 14.07
C CYS A 296 21.43 -3.04 12.66
N ILE A 297 21.66 -2.17 11.68
CA ILE A 297 21.83 -2.55 10.28
C ILE A 297 23.25 -2.28 9.85
N LYS A 298 23.75 -3.06 8.89
CA LYS A 298 25.09 -2.83 8.34
C LYS A 298 25.13 -1.47 7.63
N LEU A 299 26.14 -0.67 7.98
CA LEU A 299 26.39 0.62 7.35
C LEU A 299 27.07 0.38 5.99
N GLU A 300 26.44 0.84 4.91
CA GLU A 300 26.98 0.76 3.55
C GLU A 300 27.56 2.11 3.14
N CYS A 301 28.88 2.19 3.10
CA CYS A 301 29.60 3.38 2.60
C CYS A 301 30.03 3.20 1.15
N SER A 302 30.24 4.31 0.44
CA SER A 302 30.85 4.31 -0.89
C SER A 302 32.26 3.71 -0.85
N GLU A 303 32.76 3.23 -2.00
CA GLU A 303 34.16 2.79 -2.15
C GLU A 303 35.17 3.89 -1.83
N THR A 304 34.74 5.15 -1.97
CA THR A 304 35.49 6.38 -1.66
C THR A 304 35.36 6.82 -0.20
N GLU A 305 34.78 6.00 0.66
CA GLU A 305 34.49 6.34 2.05
C GLU A 305 34.98 5.24 3.00
N VAL A 306 35.27 5.62 4.25
CA VAL A 306 35.65 4.73 5.34
C VAL A 306 34.71 4.91 6.53
N ILE A 307 34.45 3.83 7.25
CA ILE A 307 33.60 3.87 8.44
C ILE A 307 34.42 4.35 9.64
N LYS A 308 33.97 5.44 10.26
CA LYS A 308 34.49 5.93 11.53
C LYS A 308 33.31 6.41 12.39
N ASP A 309 33.30 6.04 13.67
CA ASP A 309 32.27 6.44 14.63
C ASP A 309 30.82 6.25 14.11
N HIS A 310 30.56 5.10 13.46
CA HIS A 310 29.26 4.74 12.85
C HIS A 310 28.78 5.70 11.75
N GLN A 311 29.72 6.37 11.07
CA GLN A 311 29.45 7.25 9.93
C GLN A 311 30.44 6.98 8.79
N CYS A 312 30.00 7.27 7.57
CA CYS A 312 30.85 7.23 6.38
C CYS A 312 31.59 8.56 6.26
N PHE A 313 32.92 8.50 6.20
CA PHE A 313 33.78 9.66 5.95
C PHE A 313 34.49 9.50 4.63
N SER A 314 34.58 10.57 3.85
CA SER A 314 35.33 10.57 2.59
C SER A 314 36.80 10.23 2.83
N LEU A 315 37.32 9.33 2.01
CA LEU A 315 38.71 8.94 1.99
C LEU A 315 39.49 9.92 1.11
N GLU A 316 40.40 10.69 1.71
CA GLU A 316 41.28 11.62 0.99
C GLU A 316 42.56 10.89 0.55
N CYS A 317 42.63 10.53 -0.74
CA CYS A 317 43.83 9.95 -1.35
C CYS A 317 44.70 11.05 -1.97
N LYS A 318 46.01 10.79 -2.10
CA LYS A 318 46.93 11.70 -2.79
C LYS A 318 46.65 11.71 -4.29
N ASP A 319 47.17 12.73 -4.99
CA ASP A 319 47.07 12.84 -6.46
C ASP A 319 47.66 11.62 -7.19
N ASP A 320 48.66 10.97 -6.59
CA ASP A 320 49.30 9.74 -7.09
C ASP A 320 48.65 8.45 -6.60
N GLU A 321 47.43 8.52 -6.07
CA GLU A 321 46.65 7.39 -5.55
C GLU A 321 45.21 7.41 -6.10
N TYR A 322 44.56 6.25 -6.14
CA TYR A 322 43.14 6.11 -6.45
C TYR A 322 42.44 5.26 -5.37
N THR A 323 41.12 5.44 -5.21
CA THR A 323 40.32 4.71 -4.22
C THR A 323 39.90 3.35 -4.75
N ALA A 324 40.20 2.28 -4.01
CA ALA A 324 39.59 0.96 -4.24
C ALA A 324 39.51 0.17 -2.92
N ASN A 325 38.42 -0.59 -2.73
CA ASN A 325 38.17 -1.39 -1.53
C ASN A 325 38.35 -0.59 -0.21
N HIS A 326 37.87 0.65 -0.17
CA HIS A 326 38.01 1.56 0.98
C HIS A 326 39.48 1.87 1.36
N THR A 327 40.41 1.78 0.41
CA THR A 327 41.83 2.10 0.60
C THR A 327 42.37 2.95 -0.55
N CYS A 328 43.37 3.78 -0.26
CA CYS A 328 44.12 4.50 -1.28
C CYS A 328 45.20 3.58 -1.84
N ILE A 329 45.15 3.33 -3.14
CA ILE A 329 46.11 2.50 -3.86
C ILE A 329 46.94 3.41 -4.76
N LYS A 330 48.26 3.27 -4.71
CA LYS A 330 49.18 4.07 -5.52
C LYS A 330 49.00 3.77 -7.00
N LEU A 331 48.99 4.82 -7.83
CA LEU A 331 48.99 4.71 -9.29
C LEU A 331 50.36 4.22 -9.78
N GLU A 332 50.34 3.21 -10.64
CA GLU A 332 51.51 2.71 -11.36
C GLU A 332 51.57 3.38 -12.74
N CYS A 333 52.02 4.63 -12.79
CA CYS A 333 52.20 5.34 -14.06
C CYS A 333 53.48 4.87 -14.78
N ASN A 334 53.45 4.86 -16.11
CA ASN A 334 54.63 4.53 -16.91
C ASN A 334 55.71 5.60 -16.76
N GLU A 335 56.96 5.29 -17.15
CA GLU A 335 58.10 6.23 -17.03
C GLU A 335 57.85 7.57 -17.72
N TYR A 336 57.07 7.57 -18.81
CA TYR A 336 56.68 8.74 -19.59
C TYR A 336 55.35 9.38 -19.18
N GLU A 337 54.80 8.98 -18.03
CA GLU A 337 53.55 9.52 -17.47
C GLU A 337 53.80 10.14 -16.07
N GLN A 338 52.94 11.07 -15.69
CA GLN A 338 52.86 11.64 -14.34
C GLN A 338 51.45 11.51 -13.79
N ALA A 339 51.32 11.33 -12.48
CA ALA A 339 50.02 11.28 -11.83
C ALA A 339 49.47 12.70 -11.63
N VAL A 340 48.30 12.97 -12.22
CA VAL A 340 47.57 14.24 -12.13
C VAL A 340 46.09 13.92 -11.92
N ASN A 341 45.47 14.50 -10.90
CA ASN A 341 44.04 14.30 -10.58
C ASN A 341 43.62 12.82 -10.55
N HIS A 342 44.40 11.95 -9.90
CA HIS A 342 44.14 10.51 -9.80
C HIS A 342 44.19 9.74 -11.15
N GLN A 343 44.86 10.28 -12.16
CA GLN A 343 45.07 9.63 -13.45
C GLN A 343 46.53 9.75 -13.91
N CYS A 344 47.00 8.78 -14.68
CA CYS A 344 48.31 8.86 -15.33
C CYS A 344 48.16 9.63 -16.65
N GLU A 345 48.80 10.78 -16.73
CA GLU A 345 48.83 11.63 -17.92
C GLU A 345 50.22 11.64 -18.54
N ILE A 346 50.31 11.70 -19.88
CA ILE A 346 51.59 11.72 -20.60
C ILE A 346 52.35 13.01 -20.26
N LEU A 347 53.64 12.86 -19.94
CA LEU A 347 54.57 13.97 -19.75
C LEU A 347 54.90 14.63 -21.10
N ASN A 348 54.45 15.87 -21.28
CA ASN A 348 54.81 16.67 -22.44
C ASN A 348 56.06 17.51 -22.11
N CYS A 349 57.25 16.94 -22.33
CA CYS A 349 58.51 17.64 -22.17
C CYS A 349 58.84 18.51 -23.39
N ALA A 350 59.54 19.63 -23.17
CA ALA A 350 60.03 20.43 -24.28
C ALA A 350 61.11 19.67 -25.10
N ASP A 351 61.37 20.13 -26.33
CA ASP A 351 62.40 19.53 -27.20
C ASP A 351 63.80 19.52 -26.56
N ASP A 352 64.05 20.44 -25.63
CA ASP A 352 65.29 20.57 -24.86
C ASP A 352 65.26 19.88 -23.49
N GLU A 353 64.32 18.96 -23.29
CA GLU A 353 64.15 18.19 -22.08
C GLU A 353 64.07 16.69 -22.38
N TYR A 354 64.46 15.87 -21.42
CA TYR A 354 64.31 14.41 -21.44
C TYR A 354 63.59 13.93 -20.18
N ILE A 355 62.93 12.78 -20.27
CA ILE A 355 62.17 12.21 -19.16
C ILE A 355 63.12 11.46 -18.22
N LYS A 356 63.08 11.79 -16.93
CA LYS A 356 63.79 11.06 -15.89
C LYS A 356 63.02 11.12 -14.57
N GLY A 357 62.69 9.94 -14.04
CA GLY A 357 61.97 9.82 -12.76
C GLY A 357 60.61 10.54 -12.77
N HIS A 358 59.81 10.37 -13.83
CA HIS A 358 58.51 11.03 -14.03
C HIS A 358 58.57 12.56 -14.06
N LYS A 359 59.70 13.13 -14.47
CA LYS A 359 59.89 14.59 -14.62
C LYS A 359 60.65 14.90 -15.90
N CYS A 360 60.36 16.06 -16.47
CA CYS A 360 61.16 16.63 -17.55
C CYS A 360 62.42 17.29 -16.96
N GLU A 361 63.59 16.77 -17.30
CA GLU A 361 64.88 17.37 -16.95
C GLU A 361 65.50 18.01 -18.20
N LYS A 362 66.14 19.18 -18.05
CA LYS A 362 66.83 19.84 -19.17
C LYS A 362 67.98 18.97 -19.70
N LEU A 363 68.09 18.90 -21.02
CA LEU A 363 69.25 18.32 -21.69
C LEU A 363 70.49 19.18 -21.41
N ASN A 364 71.57 18.55 -20.95
CA ASN A 364 72.86 19.23 -20.77
C ASN A 364 73.70 19.12 -22.05
N CYS A 365 73.23 19.74 -23.13
CA CYS A 365 73.95 19.76 -24.40
C CYS A 365 75.22 20.60 -24.29
N LYS A 366 76.28 20.17 -24.97
CA LYS A 366 77.52 20.95 -25.05
C LYS A 366 77.31 22.22 -25.85
N TRP A 367 78.22 23.20 -25.71
CA TRP A 367 78.09 24.51 -26.36
C TRP A 367 77.96 24.47 -27.90
N TYR A 368 78.40 23.39 -28.54
CA TYR A 368 78.32 23.16 -29.99
C TYR A 368 77.17 22.22 -30.43
N GLU A 369 76.36 21.74 -29.49
CA GLU A 369 75.19 20.90 -29.72
C GLU A 369 73.90 21.72 -29.57
N LYS A 370 72.82 21.25 -30.19
CA LYS A 370 71.47 21.83 -30.05
C LYS A 370 70.49 20.74 -29.65
N PRO A 371 69.54 21.04 -28.74
CA PRO A 371 68.46 20.11 -28.43
C PRO A 371 67.52 19.99 -29.63
N LEU A 372 67.19 18.76 -30.01
CA LEU A 372 66.18 18.45 -31.01
C LEU A 372 65.59 17.07 -30.71
N ALA A 373 64.25 16.98 -30.62
CA ALA A 373 63.54 15.73 -30.39
C ALA A 373 64.08 14.92 -29.19
N HIS A 374 64.29 15.59 -28.05
CA HIS A 374 64.79 14.99 -26.80
C HIS A 374 66.24 14.46 -26.85
N ASP A 375 67.05 14.88 -27.83
CA ASP A 375 68.48 14.54 -27.92
C ASP A 375 69.37 15.75 -28.24
N CYS A 376 70.65 15.68 -27.88
CA CYS A 376 71.66 16.68 -28.19
C CYS A 376 72.31 16.37 -29.53
N VAL A 377 71.87 17.06 -30.59
CA VAL A 377 72.40 16.86 -31.93
C VAL A 377 73.48 17.91 -32.27
N ASN A 378 74.49 17.52 -33.05
CA ASN A 378 75.47 18.48 -33.55
C ASN A 378 74.82 19.45 -34.58
N PHE A 379 75.49 20.57 -34.85
CA PHE A 379 75.00 21.61 -35.76
C PHE A 379 74.68 21.11 -37.18
N ILE A 380 75.43 20.13 -37.71
CA ILE A 380 75.22 19.60 -39.06
C ILE A 380 73.90 18.82 -39.11
N SER A 381 73.71 17.90 -38.15
CA SER A 381 72.49 17.11 -38.02
C SER A 381 71.26 18.01 -37.79
N TYR A 382 71.37 19.02 -36.92
CA TYR A 382 70.28 19.96 -36.64
C TYR A 382 69.72 20.64 -37.90
N ASN A 383 70.60 21.13 -38.78
CA ASN A 383 70.18 21.77 -40.02
C ASN A 383 69.49 20.77 -40.95
N VAL A 384 69.99 19.53 -41.07
CA VAL A 384 69.39 18.50 -41.93
C VAL A 384 67.97 18.14 -41.49
N TYR A 385 67.69 18.05 -40.20
CA TYR A 385 66.34 17.76 -39.69
C TYR A 385 65.39 18.95 -39.86
N LYS A 386 65.83 20.18 -39.57
CA LYS A 386 65.00 21.38 -39.71
C LYS A 386 64.51 21.63 -41.14
N TYR A 387 65.26 21.20 -42.15
CA TYR A 387 64.84 21.30 -43.55
C TYR A 387 63.83 20.23 -43.98
N LYS A 388 63.73 19.10 -43.27
CA LYS A 388 62.76 18.03 -43.58
C LYS A 388 61.34 18.29 -43.06
N ASP A 389 61.18 19.06 -41.98
CA ASP A 389 59.87 19.37 -41.40
C ASP A 389 59.16 20.58 -42.08
N ASN A 390 59.78 21.20 -43.08
CA ASN A 390 59.22 22.33 -43.85
C ASN A 390 58.75 21.93 -45.27
N GLU A 391 58.71 20.63 -45.57
CA GLU A 391 57.99 20.03 -46.71
C GLU A 391 56.74 19.30 -46.21
#